data_AF-A0A6V7LDY8-F1
#
_entry.id   AF-A0A6V7LDY8-F1
#
_cell.length_a   1.000
_cell.length_b   1.000
_cell.length_c   1.000
_cell.angle_alpha   90.00
_cell.angle_beta   90.00
_cell.angle_gamma   90.00
#
_symmetry.space_group_name_H-M   'P 1'
#
loop_
_entity.id
_entity.type
_entity.pdbx_description
1 polymer ?
#
loop_
_entity_poly.entity_id
_entity_poly.type
_entity_poly.pdbx_seq_one_letter_code
_entity_poly.pdbx_strand_id
1 'polypeptide(L)'
;FVCKNNGVLFENDLIQIGVKSEFRQNLGRVGLFYGNKTQFALTNFQVQLSWSEENQAKLAVQVKPVDPVLEAGAQIQQMINAECIDDYA
;
A
#
# COMPACT_ATOMS: atom_id res chain seq x y z
N PHE A 1 -10.10 -7.60 2.24
CA PHE A 1 -9.02 -8.09 3.13
C PHE A 1 -9.39 -7.87 4.59
N VAL A 2 -10.55 -8.37 5.03
CA VAL A 2 -11.08 -8.10 6.38
C VAL A 2 -10.61 -9.14 7.39
N CYS A 3 -10.53 -10.41 6.99
CA CYS A 3 -10.06 -11.52 7.84
C CYS A 3 -8.74 -12.13 7.34
N LYS A 4 -8.09 -11.47 6.37
CA LYS A 4 -6.84 -11.91 5.75
C LYS A 4 -5.94 -10.72 5.57
N ASN A 5 -4.70 -10.85 6.02
CA ASN A 5 -3.72 -9.76 5.99
C ASN A 5 -2.76 -9.84 4.81
N ASN A 6 -2.84 -10.89 3.99
CA ASN A 6 -1.90 -11.13 2.90
C ASN A 6 -2.64 -11.55 1.63
N GLY A 7 -2.21 -11.05 0.48
CA GLY A 7 -2.69 -11.50 -0.83
C GLY A 7 -2.62 -10.42 -1.90
N VAL A 8 -3.27 -10.69 -3.03
CA VAL A 8 -3.34 -9.77 -4.18
C VAL A 8 -4.58 -8.89 -4.06
N LEU A 9 -4.37 -7.57 -3.93
CA LEU A 9 -5.43 -6.57 -3.90
C LEU A 9 -5.98 -6.30 -5.30
N PHE A 10 -5.09 -6.22 -6.28
CA PHE A 10 -5.41 -5.89 -7.66
C PHE A 10 -4.41 -6.57 -8.59
N GLU A 11 -4.88 -7.02 -9.76
CA GLU A 11 -4.02 -7.54 -10.80
C GLU A 11 -4.62 -7.31 -12.18
N ASN A 12 -3.80 -6.84 -13.11
CA ASN A 12 -4.09 -6.83 -14.55
C ASN A 12 -2.85 -7.28 -15.34
N ASP A 13 -2.82 -7.03 -16.65
CA ASP A 13 -1.70 -7.41 -17.50
C ASP A 13 -0.44 -6.54 -17.30
N LEU A 14 -0.59 -5.37 -16.68
CA LEU A 14 0.50 -4.40 -16.50
C LEU A 14 1.11 -4.48 -15.11
N ILE A 15 0.28 -4.61 -14.07
CA ILE A 15 0.70 -4.49 -12.68
C ILE A 15 -0.07 -5.45 -11.78
N GLN A 16 0.61 -5.93 -10.75
CA GLN A 16 0.02 -6.63 -9.61
C GLN A 16 0.28 -5.82 -8.35
N ILE A 17 -0.76 -5.61 -7.55
CA ILE A 17 -0.69 -4.94 -6.25
C ILE A 17 -0.96 -5.99 -5.17
N GLY A 18 0.08 -6.34 -4.44
CA GLY A 18 0.01 -7.22 -3.28
C GLY A 18 -0.07 -6.43 -1.97
N VAL A 19 -0.59 -7.09 -0.94
CA VAL A 19 -0.58 -6.58 0.45
C VAL A 19 -0.05 -7.64 1.40
N LYS A 20 0.71 -7.18 2.40
CA LYS A 20 1.05 -7.95 3.60
C LYS A 20 0.91 -7.02 4.80
N SER A 21 0.11 -7.40 5.78
CA SER A 21 -0.17 -6.56 6.95
C SER A 21 0.04 -7.29 8.26
N GLU A 22 0.49 -6.55 9.26
CA GLU A 22 0.65 -7.01 10.64
C GLU A 22 0.03 -5.97 11.56
N PHE A 23 -0.71 -6.42 12.57
CA PHE A 23 -1.42 -5.55 13.49
C PHE A 23 -1.12 -5.99 14.93
N ARG A 24 -0.89 -5.01 15.80
CA ARG A 24 -0.70 -5.23 17.24
C ARG A 24 -1.34 -4.08 17.99
N GLN A 25 -2.36 -4.37 18.80
CA GLN A 25 -3.16 -3.35 19.48
C GLN A 25 -3.72 -2.35 18.45
N ASN A 26 -3.51 -1.06 18.67
CA ASN A 26 -3.95 0.01 17.79
C ASN A 26 -2.96 0.30 16.64
N LEU A 27 -1.84 -0.42 16.56
CA LEU A 27 -0.81 -0.21 15.55
C LEU A 27 -0.95 -1.19 14.38
N GLY A 28 -0.82 -0.68 13.17
CA GLY A 28 -0.80 -1.45 11.92
C GLY A 28 0.45 -1.17 11.10
N ARG A 29 1.00 -2.22 10.52
CA ARG A 29 2.08 -2.14 9.53
C ARG A 29 1.60 -2.78 8.24
N VAL A 30 1.48 -2.00 7.19
CA VAL A 30 0.97 -2.45 5.88
C VAL A 30 2.06 -2.29 4.85
N GLY A 31 2.52 -3.41 4.30
CA GLY A 31 3.37 -3.45 3.12
C GLY A 31 2.52 -3.60 1.86
N LEU A 32 2.58 -2.60 0.97
CA LEU A 32 2.06 -2.72 -0.39
C LEU A 32 3.20 -3.10 -1.33
N PHE A 33 2.92 -4.02 -2.25
CA PHE A 33 3.89 -4.55 -3.20
C PHE A 33 3.41 -4.28 -4.61
N TYR A 34 4.15 -3.50 -5.38
CA TYR A 34 3.81 -3.15 -6.75
C TYR A 34 4.73 -3.92 -7.69
N GLY A 35 4.20 -4.95 -8.34
CA GLY A 35 4.92 -5.78 -9.31
C GLY A 35 4.60 -5.36 -10.73
N ASN A 36 5.59 -4.91 -11.49
CA ASN A 36 5.44 -4.62 -12.91
C ASN A 36 5.51 -5.93 -13.70
N LYS A 37 4.44 -6.26 -14.42
CA LYS A 37 4.31 -7.49 -15.22
C LYS A 37 4.77 -7.31 -16.66
N THR A 38 5.15 -6.09 -17.04
CA THR A 38 5.59 -5.77 -18.41
C THR A 38 7.10 -5.97 -18.58
N GLN A 39 7.54 -5.95 -19.85
CA GLN A 39 8.95 -6.02 -20.22
C GLN A 39 9.63 -4.64 -20.28
N PHE A 40 8.92 -3.57 -19.92
CA PHE A 40 9.42 -2.20 -19.94
C PHE A 40 9.31 -1.57 -18.56
N ALA A 41 10.22 -0.64 -18.24
CA ALA A 41 10.12 0.10 -16.98
C ALA A 41 8.90 1.03 -17.00
N LEU A 42 8.16 1.08 -15.89
CA LEU A 42 7.11 2.07 -15.66
C LEU A 42 7.77 3.31 -15.07
N THR A 43 7.81 4.39 -15.84
CA THR A 43 8.34 5.69 -15.40
C THR A 43 7.20 6.59 -14.92
N ASN A 44 7.54 7.56 -14.06
CA ASN A 44 6.57 8.42 -13.38
C ASN A 44 5.54 7.62 -12.57
N PHE A 45 5.99 6.51 -11.98
CA PHE A 45 5.16 5.72 -11.07
C PHE A 45 4.84 6.54 -9.82
N GLN A 46 3.56 6.75 -9.55
CA GLN A 46 3.09 7.51 -8.40
C GLN A 46 1.99 6.75 -7.69
N VAL A 47 2.08 6.73 -6.36
CA VAL A 47 1.04 6.19 -5.48
C VAL A 47 0.50 7.33 -4.64
N GLN A 48 -0.81 7.49 -4.66
CA GLN A 48 -1.52 8.44 -3.82
C GLN A 48 -2.46 7.68 -2.89
N LEU A 49 -2.36 7.99 -1.60
CA LEU A 49 -3.27 7.49 -0.57
C LEU A 49 -4.14 8.65 -0.12
N SER A 50 -5.45 8.46 -0.11
CA SER A 50 -6.42 9.46 0.31
C SER A 50 -7.54 8.82 1.13
N TRP A 51 -8.01 9.57 2.12
CA TRP A 51 -9.15 9.23 2.97
C TRP A 51 -9.81 10.51 3.46
N SER A 52 -11.04 10.40 3.97
CA SER A 52 -11.84 11.56 4.40
C SER A 52 -11.13 12.35 5.50
N GLU A 53 -11.37 13.67 5.53
CA GLU A 53 -10.83 14.55 6.59
C GLU A 53 -11.24 14.07 7.98
N GLU A 54 -12.47 13.58 8.13
CA GLU A 54 -12.95 12.99 9.40
C GLU A 54 -12.06 11.83 9.85
N ASN A 55 -11.69 10.93 8.93
CA ASN A 55 -10.86 9.77 9.25
C ASN A 55 -9.38 10.13 9.45
N GLN A 56 -8.91 11.30 8.99
CA GLN A 56 -7.53 11.75 9.25
C GLN A 56 -7.26 12.00 10.73
N ALA A 57 -8.27 12.42 11.50
CA ALA A 57 -8.14 12.58 12.95
C ALA A 57 -8.19 11.24 13.71
N LYS A 58 -8.84 10.22 13.12
CA LYS A 58 -9.09 8.91 13.75
C LYS A 58 -8.02 7.86 13.39
N LEU A 59 -7.34 8.03 12.25
CA LEU A 59 -6.30 7.15 11.77
C LEU A 59 -5.08 7.96 11.35
N ALA A 60 -4.03 7.91 12.17
CA ALA A 60 -2.74 8.51 11.83
C ALA A 60 -1.97 7.56 10.90
N VAL A 61 -1.55 8.05 9.74
CA VAL A 61 -0.85 7.25 8.73
C VAL A 61 0.47 7.91 8.36
N GLN A 62 1.55 7.12 8.41
CA GLN A 62 2.88 7.51 7.94
C GLN A 62 3.24 6.65 6.72
N VAL A 63 3.52 7.32 5.62
CA VAL A 63 3.76 6.68 4.32
C VAL A 63 5.18 7.01 3.88
N LYS A 64 5.95 5.98 3.53
CA LYS A 64 7.23 6.19 2.85
C LYS A 64 6.97 6.37 1.34
N PRO A 65 7.61 7.35 0.68
CA PRO A 65 7.59 7.45 -0.77
C PRO A 65 8.15 6.20 -1.44
N VAL A 66 7.71 5.94 -2.66
CA VAL A 66 8.25 4.87 -3.53
C VAL A 66 9.10 5.49 -4.63
N ASP A 67 9.99 4.70 -5.21
CA ASP A 67 10.74 5.11 -6.39
C ASP A 67 9.81 5.44 -7.56
N PRO A 68 10.07 6.54 -8.30
CA PRO A 68 9.23 6.95 -9.42
C PRO A 68 9.44 6.08 -10.67
N VAL A 69 10.34 5.10 -10.60
CA VAL A 69 10.62 4.14 -11.67
C VAL A 69 10.44 2.73 -11.10
N LEU A 70 9.59 1.94 -11.75
CA LEU A 70 9.42 0.53 -11.46
C LEU A 70 9.91 -0.29 -12.65
N GLU A 71 11.08 -0.90 -12.50
CA GLU A 71 11.77 -1.65 -13.54
C GLU A 71 10.93 -2.81 -14.10
N ALA A 72 11.26 -3.24 -15.32
CA ALA A 72 10.60 -4.37 -15.99
C ALA A 72 10.68 -5.66 -15.15
N GLY A 73 9.55 -6.32 -14.93
CA GLY A 73 9.48 -7.54 -14.11
C GLY A 73 9.79 -7.34 -12.62
N ALA A 74 10.11 -6.11 -12.18
CA ALA A 74 10.53 -5.85 -10.81
C ALA A 74 9.32 -5.64 -9.88
N GLN A 75 9.60 -5.74 -8.59
CA GLN A 75 8.64 -5.44 -7.54
C GLN A 75 9.26 -4.46 -6.54
N ILE A 76 8.52 -3.41 -6.21
CA ILE A 76 8.89 -2.45 -5.15
C ILE A 76 7.91 -2.55 -3.98
N GLN A 77 8.40 -2.24 -2.79
CA GLN A 77 7.62 -2.26 -1.56
C GLN A 77 7.42 -0.85 -1.03
N GLN A 78 6.18 -0.51 -0.70
CA GLN A 78 5.82 0.67 0.08
C GLN A 78 5.40 0.27 1.48
N MET A 79 6.06 0.87 2.48
CA MET A 79 5.70 0.68 3.86
C MET A 79 4.77 1.80 4.33
N ILE A 80 3.66 1.39 4.91
CA ILE A 80 2.68 2.26 5.56
C ILE A 80 2.62 1.84 7.03
N ASN A 81 2.88 2.78 7.93
CA ASN A 81 2.60 2.59 9.35
C ASN A 81 1.31 3.34 9.67
N ALA A 82 0.40 2.69 10.38
CA ALA A 82 -0.87 3.25 10.79
C ALA A 82 -1.04 3.12 12.30
N GLU A 83 -1.62 4.14 12.91
CA GLU A 83 -2.04 4.15 14.31
C GLU A 83 -3.52 4.52 14.37
N CYS A 84 -4.31 3.62 14.92
CA CYS A 84 -5.71 3.84 15.21
C CYS A 84 -5.81 4.68 16.49
N ILE A 85 -6.37 5.88 16.37
CA ILE A 85 -6.59 6.83 17.46
C ILE A 85 -8.01 6.66 18.00
N ASP A 86 -8.97 6.46 17.12
CA ASP A 86 -10.39 6.31 17.45
C ASP A 86 -11.09 5.37 16.48
N ASP A 87 -12.29 4.90 16.83
CA ASP A 87 -13.08 4.04 15.95
C ASP A 87 -13.62 4.80 14.72
N TYR A 88 -13.67 4.11 13.59
CA TYR A 88 -14.16 4.63 12.33
C TYR A 88 -15.15 3.65 11.71
N ALA A 89 -16.25 4.18 11.16
CA ALA A 89 -17.33 3.45 10.52
C ALA A 89 -17.25 3.55 8.98
#